data_AF-A0A212CUV0-F1
#
_entry.id   AF-A0A212CUV0-F1
#
_cell.length_a   1.000
_cell.length_b   1.000
_cell.length_c   1.000
_cell.angle_alpha   90.00
_cell.angle_beta   90.00
_cell.angle_gamma   90.00
#
_symmetry.space_group_name_H-M   'P 1'
#
loop_
_entity.id
_entity.type
_entity.pdbx_description
1 polymer ?
#
loop_
_entity_poly.entity_id
_entity_poly.type
_entity_poly.pdbx_seq_one_letter_code
_entity_poly.pdbx_strand_id
1 'polypeptide(L)'
;VLFLAASGGMGSKKLRRVGLSQELCDRLNRHHIVTCQDFLCLSPLELMKMTGLSYQGVHELLCVVSRACAPQMQTAYEIKTQRCAAHSSAFLSTTLSALDEALHGGVACGSLTEFHLEKMGSKGNYH
;
A
#
# COMPACT_ATOMS: atom_id res chain seq x y z
N VAL A 1 -0.33 -2.69 13.15
CA VAL A 1 -1.13 -1.54 12.68
C VAL A 1 -1.67 -1.90 11.32
N LEU A 2 -2.98 -2.19 11.20
CA LEU A 2 -3.58 -2.60 9.93
C LEU A 2 -3.55 -1.41 8.97
N PHE A 3 -2.72 -1.48 7.93
CA PHE A 3 -2.84 -0.60 6.76
C PHE A 3 -3.98 -1.12 5.89
N LEU A 4 -5.21 -0.71 6.20
CA LEU A 4 -6.34 -0.82 5.27
C LEU A 4 -6.15 0.26 4.19
N ALA A 5 -5.38 -0.07 3.15
CA ALA A 5 -5.33 0.70 1.92
C ALA A 5 -6.67 0.53 1.18
N ALA A 6 -7.63 1.39 1.51
CA ALA A 6 -8.84 1.59 0.73
C ALA A 6 -8.79 3.00 0.13
N SER A 7 -8.75 3.05 -1.21
CA SER A 7 -8.93 4.21 -2.08
C SER A 7 -7.84 5.30 -2.00
N GLY A 8 -7.31 5.65 -3.16
CA GLY A 8 -6.22 6.62 -3.31
C GLY A 8 -6.46 7.93 -2.55
N GLY A 9 -5.42 8.42 -1.87
CA GLY A 9 -5.35 9.80 -1.41
C GLY A 9 -5.17 10.05 0.09
N MET A 10 -5.29 9.04 0.97
CA MET A 10 -5.14 9.29 2.42
C MET A 10 -3.68 9.38 2.88
N GLY A 11 -2.80 8.54 2.32
CA GLY A 11 -1.36 8.62 2.54
C GLY A 11 -0.67 9.76 1.78
N SER A 12 -1.30 10.29 0.71
CA SER A 12 -0.76 11.35 -0.14
C SER A 12 -0.81 12.75 0.50
N LYS A 13 -1.37 12.88 1.72
CA LYS A 13 -1.36 14.13 2.47
C LYS A 13 0.09 14.56 2.70
N LYS A 14 0.40 15.81 2.35
CA LYS A 14 1.73 16.39 2.62
C LYS A 14 1.92 16.51 4.13
N LEU A 15 3.10 16.12 4.62
CA LEU A 15 3.44 16.17 6.05
C LEU A 15 3.27 17.56 6.68
N ARG A 16 3.51 18.63 5.89
CA ARG A 16 3.27 20.02 6.31
C ARG A 16 1.83 20.29 6.77
N ARG A 17 0.85 19.52 6.31
CA ARG A 17 -0.57 19.70 6.68
C ARG A 17 -0.96 18.97 7.97
N VAL A 18 -0.05 18.17 8.53
CA VAL A 18 -0.29 17.32 9.72
C VAL A 18 0.09 18.03 11.02
N GLY A 19 0.61 19.26 10.96
CA GLY A 19 1.00 20.03 12.14
C GLY A 19 2.37 19.66 12.70
N LEU A 20 3.26 19.11 11.86
CA LEU A 20 4.66 18.91 12.24
C LEU A 20 5.41 20.23 12.23
N SER A 21 6.47 20.34 13.05
CA SER A 21 7.32 21.53 13.01
C SER A 21 7.97 21.71 11.64
N GLN A 22 8.18 22.96 11.24
CA GLN A 22 8.76 23.30 9.95
C GLN A 22 10.16 22.70 9.79
N GLU A 23 10.98 22.72 10.85
CA GLU A 23 12.31 22.10 10.86
C GLU A 23 12.25 20.59 10.57
N LEU A 24 11.34 19.86 11.22
CA LEU A 24 11.17 18.42 10.97
C LEU A 24 10.69 18.16 9.55
N CYS A 25 9.78 18.98 9.04
CA CYS A 25 9.33 18.88 7.65
C CYS A 25 10.48 19.09 6.66
N ASP A 26 11.34 20.08 6.89
CA ASP A 26 12.46 20.36 5.99
C ASP A 26 13.51 19.25 6.04
N ARG A 27 13.76 18.69 7.23
CA ARG A 27 14.63 17.51 7.38
C ARG A 27 14.11 16.29 6.63
N LEU A 28 12.83 15.95 6.80
CA LEU A 28 12.20 14.83 6.11
C LEU A 28 12.19 15.04 4.58
N ASN A 29 11.95 16.27 4.14
CA ASN A 29 11.94 16.63 2.73
C ASN A 29 13.33 16.47 2.07
N ARG A 30 14.44 16.71 2.81
CA ARG A 30 15.81 16.43 2.33
C ARG A 30 16.05 14.94 2.04
N HIS A 31 15.26 14.06 2.63
CA HIS A 31 15.31 12.61 2.40
C HIS A 31 14.18 12.11 1.49
N HIS A 32 13.53 13.02 0.74
CA HIS A 32 12.40 12.72 -0.15
C HIS A 32 11.16 12.16 0.57
N ILE A 33 11.02 12.41 1.86
CA ILE A 33 9.85 12.01 2.65
C ILE A 33 8.90 13.20 2.65
N VAL A 34 7.93 13.21 1.73
CA VAL A 34 7.07 14.38 1.47
C VAL A 34 5.63 14.12 1.94
N THR A 35 5.19 12.88 1.80
CA THR A 35 3.83 12.46 2.13
C THR A 35 3.80 11.64 3.41
N CYS A 36 2.60 11.53 3.99
CA CYS A 36 2.39 10.68 5.14
C CYS A 36 2.61 9.20 4.82
N GLN A 37 2.36 8.78 3.58
CA GLN A 37 2.68 7.44 3.11
C GLN A 37 4.18 7.18 3.17
N ASP A 38 4.98 8.08 2.59
CA ASP A 38 6.45 7.96 2.62
C ASP A 38 6.96 7.84 4.05
N PHE A 39 6.39 8.64 4.96
CA PHE A 39 6.76 8.61 6.38
C PHE A 39 6.33 7.32 7.09
N LEU A 40 5.11 6.86 6.86
CA LEU A 40 4.53 5.69 7.53
C LEU A 40 5.09 4.36 6.98
N CYS A 41 5.74 4.38 5.82
CA CYS A 41 6.49 3.25 5.26
C CYS A 41 7.87 3.05 5.90
N LEU A 42 8.37 4.02 6.67
CA LEU A 42 9.68 3.93 7.32
C LEU A 42 9.59 3.22 8.68
N SER A 43 10.64 2.48 8.99
CA SER A 43 10.84 1.92 10.32
C SER A 43 11.13 3.02 11.36
N PRO A 44 10.83 2.79 12.65
CA PRO A 44 11.19 3.73 13.71
C PRO A 44 12.68 4.08 13.73
N LEU A 45 13.56 3.13 13.41
CA LEU A 45 15.02 3.37 13.39
C LEU A 45 15.44 4.29 12.25
N GLU A 46 14.85 4.14 11.06
CA GLU A 46 15.09 5.06 9.95
C GLU A 46 14.61 6.47 10.30
N LEU A 47 13.43 6.57 10.92
CA LEU A 47 12.90 7.85 11.40
C LEU A 47 13.81 8.47 12.46
N MET A 48 14.33 7.71 13.42
CA MET A 48 15.32 8.20 14.39
C MET A 48 16.57 8.73 13.71
N LYS A 49 17.09 8.02 12.70
CA LYS A 49 18.26 8.45 11.93
C LYS A 49 18.02 9.76 11.17
N MET A 50 16.86 9.90 10.52
CA MET A 50 16.54 11.08 9.72
C MET A 50 16.11 12.29 10.55
N THR A 51 15.44 12.05 11.69
CA THR A 51 14.87 13.10 12.56
C THR A 51 15.71 13.39 13.80
N GLY A 52 16.73 12.60 14.11
CA GLY A 52 17.58 12.79 15.30
C GLY A 52 16.83 12.75 16.63
N LEU A 53 15.56 12.32 16.61
CA LEU A 53 14.72 12.22 17.79
C LEU A 53 15.03 10.94 18.56
N SER A 54 14.72 10.96 19.86
CA SER A 54 14.70 9.75 20.66
C SER A 54 13.62 8.79 20.16
N TYR A 55 13.71 7.52 20.58
CA TYR A 55 12.68 6.53 20.28
C TYR A 55 11.28 6.99 20.70
N GLN A 56 11.16 7.60 21.88
CA GLN A 56 9.89 8.16 22.36
C GLN A 56 9.39 9.30 21.45
N GLY A 57 10.26 10.23 21.07
CA GLY A 57 9.89 11.33 20.18
C GLY A 57 9.42 10.84 18.80
N VAL A 58 10.05 9.80 18.25
CA VAL A 58 9.60 9.16 17.00
C VAL A 58 8.25 8.47 17.18
N HIS A 59 8.01 7.81 18.31
CA HIS A 59 6.74 7.14 18.56
C HIS A 59 5.57 8.13 18.72
N GLU A 60 5.80 9.26 19.40
CA GLU A 60 4.84 10.36 19.47
C GLU A 60 4.54 10.94 18.08
N LEU A 61 5.59 11.13 17.27
CA LEU A 61 5.47 11.61 15.89
C LEU A 61 4.66 10.65 15.01
N LEU A 62 4.94 9.33 15.10
CA LEU A 62 4.16 8.28 14.44
C LEU A 62 2.69 8.32 14.84
N CYS A 63 2.39 8.56 16.12
CA CYS A 63 1.01 8.67 16.60
C CYS A 63 0.29 9.88 15.97
N VAL A 64 0.96 11.04 15.91
CA VAL A 64 0.40 12.26 15.28
C VAL A 64 0.12 12.01 13.79
N VAL A 65 1.09 11.49 13.04
CA VAL A 65 0.95 11.26 11.60
C VAL A 65 -0.08 10.18 11.31
N SER A 66 -0.09 9.09 12.08
CA SER A 66 -1.06 8.00 11.95
C SER A 66 -2.50 8.49 12.15
N ARG A 67 -2.76 9.26 13.22
CA ARG A 67 -4.11 9.81 13.48
C ARG A 67 -4.58 10.75 12.38
N ALA A 68 -3.69 11.58 11.83
CA ALA A 68 -4.04 12.49 10.74
C ALA A 68 -4.39 11.76 9.43
N CYS A 69 -3.94 10.51 9.29
CA CYS A 69 -4.13 9.67 8.10
C CYS A 69 -5.10 8.52 8.32
N ALA A 70 -5.62 8.34 9.54
CA ALA A 70 -6.55 7.28 9.84
C ALA A 70 -7.83 7.46 9.01
N PRO A 71 -8.29 6.42 8.29
CA PRO A 71 -9.60 6.46 7.64
C PRO A 71 -10.70 6.58 8.68
N GLN A 72 -11.86 7.08 8.25
CA GLN A 72 -13.06 6.94 9.08
C GLN A 72 -13.30 5.45 9.33
N MET A 73 -13.83 5.13 10.51
CA MET A 73 -14.19 3.75 10.83
C MET A 73 -15.20 3.26 9.78
N GLN A 74 -14.88 2.15 9.13
CA GLN A 74 -15.75 1.49 8.17
C GLN A 74 -15.85 0.02 8.54
N THR A 75 -17.05 -0.54 8.40
CA THR A 75 -17.28 -1.97 8.60
C THR A 75 -16.76 -2.76 7.41
N ALA A 76 -16.43 -4.04 7.62
CA ALA A 76 -16.06 -4.94 6.53
C ALA A 76 -17.17 -5.04 5.46
N TYR A 77 -18.44 -4.94 5.87
CA TYR A 77 -19.59 -4.94 4.97
C TYR A 77 -19.62 -3.70 4.07
N GLU A 78 -19.46 -2.50 4.63
CA GLU A 78 -19.41 -1.26 3.86
C GLU A 78 -18.26 -1.26 2.85
N ILE A 79 -17.08 -1.71 3.27
CA ILE A 79 -15.91 -1.83 2.38
C ILE A 79 -16.22 -2.78 1.22
N LYS A 80 -16.85 -3.93 1.48
CA LYS A 80 -17.25 -4.89 0.44
C LYS A 80 -18.25 -4.25 -0.53
N THR A 81 -19.30 -3.63 -0.02
CA THR A 81 -20.34 -2.99 -0.82
C THR A 81 -19.76 -1.87 -1.70
N GLN A 82 -18.88 -1.03 -1.15
CA GLN A 82 -18.23 0.05 -1.89
C GLN A 82 -17.31 -0.49 -3.01
N ARG A 83 -16.56 -1.57 -2.75
CA ARG A 83 -15.73 -2.23 -3.77
C ARG A 83 -16.55 -2.85 -4.89
N CYS A 84 -17.69 -3.46 -4.57
CA CYS A 84 -18.59 -4.03 -5.57
C CYS A 84 -19.31 -2.95 -6.40
N ALA A 85 -19.55 -1.77 -5.83
CA ALA A 85 -20.20 -0.64 -6.50
C ALA A 85 -19.24 0.21 -7.35
N ALA A 86 -17.92 0.05 -7.18
CA ALA A 86 -16.94 0.84 -7.92
C ALA A 86 -16.97 0.49 -9.43
N HIS A 87 -16.98 1.53 -10.29
CA HIS A 87 -16.97 1.37 -11.75
C HIS A 87 -15.65 0.84 -12.32
N SER A 88 -14.60 0.74 -11.51
CA SER A 88 -13.33 0.13 -11.90
C SER A 88 -13.40 -1.38 -11.78
N SER A 89 -12.99 -2.11 -12.81
CA SER A 89 -12.89 -3.57 -12.74
C SER A 89 -11.92 -3.98 -11.64
N ALA A 90 -12.37 -4.86 -10.73
CA ALA A 90 -11.52 -5.50 -9.73
C ALA A 90 -10.50 -6.48 -10.36
N PHE A 91 -10.73 -6.87 -11.62
CA PHE A 91 -9.95 -7.89 -12.31
C PHE A 91 -9.59 -7.47 -13.75
N LEU A 92 -8.46 -7.95 -14.24
CA LEU A 92 -8.05 -7.85 -15.64
C LEU A 92 -8.25 -9.23 -16.29
N SER A 93 -9.11 -9.32 -17.30
CA SER A 93 -9.33 -10.58 -18.04
C SER A 93 -8.04 -11.01 -18.75
N THR A 94 -7.76 -12.30 -18.69
CA THR A 94 -6.61 -12.94 -19.37
C THR A 94 -6.93 -13.35 -20.80
N THR A 95 -8.15 -13.10 -21.30
CA THR A 95 -8.69 -13.57 -22.59
C THR A 95 -8.78 -15.10 -22.75
N LEU A 96 -8.38 -15.86 -21.72
CA LEU A 96 -8.48 -17.30 -21.63
C LEU A 96 -9.58 -17.66 -20.62
N SER A 97 -10.75 -18.05 -21.08
CA SER A 97 -11.94 -18.23 -20.22
C SER A 97 -11.72 -19.21 -19.06
N ALA A 98 -11.04 -20.34 -19.30
CA ALA A 98 -10.74 -21.33 -18.27
C ALA A 98 -9.80 -20.77 -17.19
N LEU A 99 -8.87 -19.88 -17.57
CA LEU A 99 -7.96 -19.23 -16.64
C LEU A 99 -8.69 -18.13 -15.85
N ASP A 100 -9.54 -17.35 -16.51
CA ASP A 100 -10.37 -16.33 -15.85
C ASP A 100 -11.33 -16.97 -14.84
N GLU A 101 -11.92 -18.13 -15.15
CA GLU A 101 -12.75 -18.89 -14.21
C GLU A 101 -11.95 -19.37 -13.00
N ALA A 102 -10.77 -19.96 -13.23
CA ALA A 102 -9.87 -20.38 -12.16
C ALA A 102 -9.40 -19.21 -11.27
N LEU A 103 -9.29 -18.01 -11.85
CA LEU A 103 -8.94 -16.78 -11.14
C LEU A 103 -10.16 -15.99 -10.63
N HIS A 104 -11.38 -16.52 -10.75
CA HIS A 104 -12.64 -15.88 -10.34
C HIS A 104 -12.90 -14.50 -10.98
N GLY A 105 -12.56 -14.34 -12.26
CA GLY A 105 -12.79 -13.12 -13.05
C GLY A 105 -11.54 -12.55 -13.73
N GLY A 106 -10.36 -13.11 -13.48
CA GLY A 106 -9.08 -12.70 -14.07
C GLY A 106 -8.05 -12.26 -13.02
N VAL A 107 -7.04 -11.50 -13.44
CA VAL A 107 -5.94 -11.05 -12.56
C VAL A 107 -6.42 -9.89 -11.67
N ALA A 108 -6.34 -10.04 -10.35
CA ALA A 108 -6.82 -9.02 -9.41
C ALA A 108 -5.98 -7.72 -9.45
N CYS A 109 -6.66 -6.58 -9.58
CA CYS A 109 -6.06 -5.26 -9.57
C CYS A 109 -5.56 -4.88 -8.16
N GLY A 110 -4.38 -4.26 -8.08
CA GLY A 110 -3.81 -3.78 -6.81
C GLY A 110 -3.11 -4.85 -5.95
N SER A 111 -2.96 -6.06 -6.50
CA SER A 111 -2.15 -7.13 -5.92
C SER A 111 -1.07 -7.60 -6.91
N LEU A 112 -0.03 -8.23 -6.38
CA LEU A 112 0.96 -8.93 -7.21
C LEU A 112 0.47 -10.35 -7.47
N THR A 113 0.36 -10.75 -8.73
CA THR A 113 0.05 -12.12 -9.16
C THR A 113 1.29 -12.74 -9.78
N GLU A 114 1.70 -13.92 -9.31
CA GLU A 114 2.89 -14.64 -9.78
C GLU A 114 2.48 -15.83 -10.66
N PHE A 115 3.17 -16.00 -11.79
CA PHE A 115 3.00 -17.14 -12.69
C PHE A 115 4.30 -17.94 -12.76
N HIS A 116 4.23 -19.23 -12.46
CA HIS A 116 5.35 -20.15 -12.55
C HIS A 116 5.14 -21.12 -13.72
N LEU A 117 6.08 -21.16 -14.67
CA LEU A 117 6.07 -22.13 -15.77
C LEU A 117 7.20 -23.13 -15.58
N GLU A 118 6.85 -24.41 -15.52
CA GLU A 118 7.81 -25.50 -15.61
C GLU A 118 7.96 -25.94 -17.08
N LYS A 119 9.20 -26.10 -17.54
CA LYS A 119 9.47 -26.55 -18.90
C LYS A 119 9.15 -28.04 -19.00
N MET A 120 8.05 -28.38 -19.65
CA MET A 120 7.72 -29.77 -19.97
C MET A 120 8.81 -30.37 -20.87
N GLY A 121 9.55 -31.34 -20.33
CA GLY A 121 10.61 -32.04 -21.05
C GLY A 121 10.07 -32.77 -22.27
N SER A 122 10.62 -32.48 -23.45
CA SER A 122 10.38 -33.30 -24.65
C SER A 122 10.91 -34.71 -24.42
N LYS A 123 10.02 -35.67 -24.16
CA LYS A 123 10.32 -37.09 -24.41
C LYS A 123 10.27 -37.29 -25.93
N GLY A 124 11.35 -36.90 -26.60
CA GLY A 124 11.60 -37.26 -27.99
C GLY A 124 11.95 -38.74 -28.06
N ASN A 125 10.95 -39.58 -28.35
CA ASN A 125 11.17 -40.98 -28.68
C ASN A 125 11.59 -41.03 -30.16
N TYR A 126 12.89 -40.94 -30.42
CA TYR A 126 13.44 -41.24 -31.75
C TYR A 126 13.54 -42.76 -31.87
N HIS A 127 12.68 -43.31 -32.73
CA HIS A 127 12.74 -44.69 -33.21
C HIS A 127 14.00 -44.94 -34.04
#